data_AF-A0A2E7UW52-F1
#
_entry.id   AF-A0A2E7UW52-F1
#
_cell.length_a   1.000
_cell.length_b   1.000
_cell.length_c   1.000
_cell.angle_alpha   90.00
_cell.angle_beta   90.00
_cell.angle_gamma   90.00
#
_symmetry.space_group_name_H-M   'P 1'
#
loop_
_entity.id
_entity.type
_entity.pdbx_description
1 polymer ?
#
loop_
_entity_poly.entity_id
_entity_poly.type
_entity_poly.pdbx_seq_one_letter_code
_entity_poly.pdbx_strand_id
1 'polypeptide(L)'
;MLLLSVLALQAQAASVSVWTNADFPDQTELSGRDQWKSGYDSDPWYGLVSEDYGSFAVPLTDDNGGSFGAGEAADNWFVNEDAVTEQGWMTAVAYSEDDDTVGVVLNLSAADTYYGMAVVGANGEAPDGLTYG
;
A
#
# COMPACT_ATOMS: atom_id res chain seq x y z
N MET A 1 28.80 -7.66 -43.67
CA MET A 1 28.76 -7.47 -42.21
C MET A 1 27.90 -6.26 -41.87
N LEU A 2 26.60 -6.31 -42.20
CA LEU A 2 25.67 -5.17 -42.06
C LEU A 2 24.23 -5.62 -41.77
N LEU A 3 24.06 -6.80 -41.18
CA LEU A 3 22.74 -7.35 -40.82
C LEU A 3 22.55 -7.54 -39.32
N LEU A 4 23.61 -7.38 -38.51
CA LEU A 4 23.55 -7.58 -37.06
C LEU A 4 23.22 -6.31 -36.27
N SER A 5 23.20 -5.14 -36.93
CA SER A 5 23.04 -3.84 -36.27
C SER A 5 21.59 -3.36 -36.14
N VAL A 6 20.62 -4.05 -36.79
CA VAL A 6 19.20 -3.64 -36.79
C VAL A 6 18.42 -4.22 -35.60
N LEU A 7 18.94 -5.24 -34.93
CA LEU A 7 18.31 -5.85 -33.73
C LEU A 7 18.67 -5.14 -32.41
N ALA A 8 19.57 -4.15 -32.46
CA ALA A 8 19.96 -3.35 -31.30
C ALA A 8 19.12 -2.07 -31.12
N LEU A 9 18.08 -1.89 -31.95
CA LEU A 9 17.11 -0.80 -31.79
C LEU A 9 16.17 -1.14 -30.63
N GLN A 10 16.66 -0.85 -29.43
CA GLN A 10 15.89 -0.38 -28.29
C GLN A 10 14.54 -1.10 -28.08
N ALA A 11 14.59 -2.22 -27.36
CA ALA A 11 13.48 -2.55 -26.47
C ALA A 11 13.41 -1.43 -25.42
N GLN A 12 12.80 -0.29 -25.77
CA GLN A 12 12.36 0.66 -24.77
C GLN A 12 11.21 -0.03 -24.04
N ALA A 13 11.54 -0.61 -22.89
CA ALA A 13 10.55 -1.23 -22.02
C ALA A 13 9.59 -0.13 -21.56
N ALA A 14 8.49 0.05 -22.29
CA ALA A 14 7.38 0.84 -21.82
C ALA A 14 6.86 0.15 -20.56
N SER A 15 6.68 0.92 -19.49
CA SER A 15 5.98 0.42 -18.30
C SER A 15 4.53 0.15 -18.68
N VAL A 16 4.07 -1.08 -18.48
CA VAL A 16 2.66 -1.43 -18.54
C VAL A 16 2.12 -1.34 -17.13
N SER A 17 1.03 -0.59 -16.94
CA SER A 17 0.34 -0.56 -15.66
C SER A 17 -0.23 -1.95 -15.39
N VAL A 18 0.30 -2.62 -14.36
CA VAL A 18 -0.26 -3.89 -13.87
C VAL A 18 -1.61 -3.61 -13.23
N TRP A 19 -1.67 -2.57 -12.42
CA TRP A 19 -2.86 -2.13 -11.74
C TRP A 19 -2.72 -0.65 -11.36
N THR A 20 -3.84 0.06 -11.34
CA THR A 20 -3.96 1.42 -10.81
C THR A 20 -5.35 1.53 -10.22
N ASN A 21 -5.47 1.94 -8.96
CA ASN A 21 -6.78 2.25 -8.42
C ASN A 21 -7.26 3.59 -8.98
N ALA A 22 -8.45 3.61 -9.55
CA ALA A 22 -8.98 4.83 -10.16
C ALA A 22 -9.62 5.77 -9.13
N ASP A 23 -10.17 5.26 -8.01
CA ASP A 23 -10.57 6.00 -6.80
C ASP A 23 -11.24 5.04 -5.81
N PHE A 24 -11.02 5.22 -4.51
CA PHE A 24 -11.80 4.49 -3.50
C PHE A 24 -13.21 5.11 -3.35
N PRO A 25 -14.29 4.30 -3.34
CA PRO A 25 -15.65 4.80 -3.12
C PRO A 25 -15.82 5.37 -1.71
N ASP A 26 -16.50 6.52 -1.60
CA ASP A 26 -16.75 7.15 -0.30
C ASP A 26 -17.67 6.31 0.60
N GLN A 27 -17.35 6.27 1.90
CA GLN A 27 -18.10 5.62 2.97
C GLN A 27 -18.52 4.17 2.66
N THR A 28 -17.65 3.44 1.97
CA THR A 28 -17.93 2.09 1.49
C THR A 28 -16.84 1.12 1.94
N GLU A 29 -17.26 -0.02 2.49
CA GLU A 29 -16.36 -1.12 2.82
C GLU A 29 -15.71 -1.65 1.54
N LEU A 30 -14.40 -1.87 1.60
CA LEU A 30 -13.61 -2.22 0.42
C LEU A 30 -13.28 -3.72 0.33
N SER A 31 -13.46 -4.48 1.41
CA SER A 31 -13.20 -5.93 1.38
C SER A 31 -14.13 -6.63 0.41
N GLY A 32 -13.57 -7.46 -0.48
CA GLY A 32 -14.30 -8.16 -1.55
C GLY A 32 -14.64 -7.30 -2.77
N ARG A 33 -14.26 -6.01 -2.79
CA ARG A 33 -14.49 -5.10 -3.92
C ARG A 33 -13.22 -4.97 -4.75
N ASP A 34 -13.34 -5.08 -6.07
CA ASP A 34 -12.22 -4.85 -7.01
C ASP A 34 -10.94 -5.65 -6.63
N GLN A 35 -11.13 -6.90 -6.18
CA GLN A 35 -10.08 -7.81 -5.68
C GLN A 35 -9.32 -7.38 -4.42
N TRP A 36 -9.82 -6.35 -3.73
CA TRP A 36 -9.30 -5.99 -2.42
C TRP A 36 -9.76 -6.98 -1.36
N LYS A 37 -8.84 -7.33 -0.46
CA LYS A 37 -9.09 -8.18 0.70
C LYS A 37 -8.48 -7.56 1.94
N SER A 38 -9.18 -7.68 3.06
CA SER A 38 -8.68 -7.34 4.39
C SER A 38 -8.19 -8.58 5.13
N GLY A 39 -7.20 -8.40 5.99
CA GLY A 39 -6.61 -9.45 6.81
C GLY A 39 -7.26 -9.69 8.15
N TYR A 40 -7.96 -8.68 8.67
CA TYR A 40 -8.56 -8.69 9.98
C TYR A 40 -10.02 -8.24 9.90
N ASP A 41 -10.95 -9.21 9.85
CA ASP A 41 -12.39 -8.96 9.63
C ASP A 41 -13.06 -8.14 10.74
N SER A 42 -12.44 -8.05 11.93
CA SER A 42 -12.97 -7.20 13.01
C SER A 42 -12.61 -5.71 12.83
N ASP A 43 -11.71 -5.40 11.89
CA ASP A 43 -11.30 -4.04 11.52
C ASP A 43 -11.32 -3.86 9.99
N PRO A 44 -12.53 -3.74 9.39
CA PRO A 44 -12.70 -3.61 7.95
C PRO A 44 -12.09 -2.30 7.41
N TRP A 45 -11.62 -2.35 6.17
CA TRP A 45 -11.12 -1.17 5.46
C TRP A 45 -12.23 -0.45 4.71
N TYR A 46 -12.28 0.87 4.85
CA TYR A 46 -13.25 1.75 4.21
C TYR A 46 -12.58 2.74 3.28
N GLY A 47 -13.25 3.04 2.17
CA GLY A 47 -12.91 4.19 1.33
C GLY A 47 -13.50 5.46 1.93
N LEU A 48 -12.70 6.52 1.98
CA LEU A 48 -13.12 7.87 2.35
C LEU A 48 -12.65 8.86 1.30
N VAL A 49 -13.42 9.94 1.12
CA VAL A 49 -13.04 11.07 0.28
C VAL A 49 -12.86 12.31 1.14
N SER A 50 -11.68 12.91 1.07
CA SER A 50 -11.36 14.20 1.67
C SER A 50 -11.09 15.26 0.59
N GLU A 51 -11.45 16.50 0.86
CA GLU A 51 -11.09 17.64 0.01
C GLU A 51 -9.56 17.83 -0.07
N ASP A 52 -8.84 17.50 1.00
CA ASP A 52 -7.40 17.73 1.11
C ASP A 52 -6.54 16.57 0.55
N TYR A 53 -7.04 15.34 0.63
CA TYR A 53 -6.26 14.13 0.34
C TYR A 53 -6.81 13.26 -0.80
N GLY A 54 -7.95 13.63 -1.39
CA GLY A 54 -8.62 12.82 -2.41
C GLY A 54 -9.27 11.57 -1.80
N SER A 55 -9.33 10.49 -2.58
CA SER A 55 -9.86 9.20 -2.12
C SER A 55 -8.74 8.33 -1.50
N PHE A 56 -8.99 7.77 -0.33
CA PHE A 56 -8.03 6.90 0.37
C PHE A 56 -8.75 5.77 1.12
N ALA A 57 -8.01 4.71 1.44
CA ALA A 57 -8.49 3.60 2.24
C ALA A 57 -7.95 3.74 3.68
N VAL A 58 -8.80 3.46 4.66
CA VAL A 58 -8.46 3.53 6.09
C VAL A 58 -9.06 2.32 6.83
N PRO A 59 -8.36 1.74 7.82
CA PRO A 59 -9.01 0.84 8.78
C PRO A 59 -10.09 1.59 9.58
N LEU A 60 -11.18 0.92 9.92
CA LEU A 60 -12.32 1.56 10.61
C LEU A 60 -12.05 1.83 12.08
N THR A 61 -11.19 1.05 12.71
CA THR A 61 -10.98 1.05 14.16
C THR A 61 -9.51 1.21 14.51
N ASP A 62 -9.25 1.98 15.57
CA ASP A 62 -7.99 1.98 16.32
C ASP A 62 -7.98 0.78 17.30
N ASP A 63 -8.27 -0.41 16.77
CA ASP A 63 -8.25 -1.62 17.61
C ASP A 63 -6.80 -1.95 17.95
N ASN A 64 -6.51 -1.89 19.23
CA ASN A 64 -5.16 -2.04 19.74
C ASN A 64 -4.95 -3.46 20.24
N GLY A 65 -3.96 -4.15 19.70
CA GLY A 65 -3.49 -5.41 20.27
C GLY A 65 -3.03 -6.45 19.26
N GLY A 66 -2.74 -7.63 19.81
CA GLY A 66 -2.25 -8.78 19.07
C GLY A 66 -0.74 -8.80 18.86
N SER A 67 -0.31 -9.66 17.96
CA SER A 67 1.10 -9.83 17.61
C SER A 67 1.21 -10.18 16.14
N PHE A 68 2.25 -9.67 15.47
CA PHE A 68 2.47 -9.95 14.05
C PHE A 68 2.52 -11.47 13.78
N GLY A 69 1.72 -11.93 12.82
CA GLY A 69 1.50 -13.32 12.43
C GLY A 69 0.38 -14.05 13.19
N ALA A 70 -0.34 -13.40 14.11
CA ALA A 70 -1.45 -13.99 14.87
C ALA A 70 -2.81 -13.90 14.16
N GLY A 71 -2.95 -13.05 13.14
CA GLY A 71 -4.22 -12.76 12.44
C GLY A 71 -5.15 -11.82 13.22
N GLU A 72 -4.59 -11.01 14.11
CA GLU A 72 -5.31 -10.06 14.97
C GLU A 72 -5.08 -8.61 14.50
N ALA A 73 -5.41 -7.60 15.31
CA ALA A 73 -5.28 -6.19 14.91
C ALA A 73 -3.87 -5.79 14.44
N ALA A 74 -2.82 -6.32 15.08
CA ALA A 74 -1.42 -6.15 14.63
C ALA A 74 -1.10 -6.71 13.23
N ASP A 75 -2.00 -7.53 12.66
CA ASP A 75 -1.90 -8.09 11.31
C ASP A 75 -2.94 -7.50 10.36
N ASN A 76 -3.55 -6.36 10.67
CA ASN A 76 -4.46 -5.77 9.71
C ASN A 76 -3.69 -5.40 8.43
N TRP A 77 -4.19 -5.91 7.30
CA TRP A 77 -3.63 -5.65 5.98
C TRP A 77 -4.74 -5.47 4.99
N PHE A 78 -4.41 -4.77 3.90
CA PHE A 78 -5.32 -4.53 2.79
C PHE A 78 -4.55 -4.73 1.48
N VAL A 79 -4.90 -5.76 0.73
CA VAL A 79 -4.17 -6.20 -0.46
C VAL A 79 -5.09 -6.30 -1.66
N ASN A 80 -4.61 -5.88 -2.83
CA ASN A 80 -5.31 -6.11 -4.09
C ASN A 80 -4.69 -7.34 -4.77
N GLU A 81 -5.48 -8.40 -4.96
CA GLU A 81 -4.98 -9.65 -5.54
C GLU A 81 -4.67 -9.57 -7.04
N ASP A 82 -5.13 -8.53 -7.74
CA ASP A 82 -4.76 -8.30 -9.15
C ASP A 82 -3.42 -7.54 -9.29
N ALA A 83 -2.93 -6.93 -8.21
CA ALA A 83 -1.68 -6.15 -8.19
C ALA A 83 -0.43 -7.06 -8.04
N VAL A 84 -0.37 -8.15 -8.79
CA VAL A 84 0.74 -9.13 -8.74
C VAL A 84 1.73 -8.86 -9.87
N THR A 85 2.98 -8.59 -9.51
CA THR A 85 4.09 -8.49 -10.47
C THR A 85 5.40 -8.98 -9.85
N GLU A 86 6.25 -9.62 -10.65
CA GLU A 86 7.60 -10.01 -10.22
C GLU A 86 8.57 -8.83 -10.24
N GLN A 87 8.39 -7.91 -11.19
CA GLN A 87 9.26 -6.76 -11.40
C GLN A 87 8.42 -5.54 -11.74
N GLY A 88 8.68 -4.44 -11.06
CA GLY A 88 7.95 -3.21 -11.27
C GLY A 88 8.39 -2.13 -10.32
N TRP A 89 7.69 -1.02 -10.40
CA TRP A 89 7.73 0.05 -9.42
C TRP A 89 6.30 0.30 -8.97
N MET A 90 6.15 0.78 -7.74
CA MET A 90 4.88 1.25 -7.23
C MET A 90 5.05 2.66 -6.68
N THR A 91 3.95 3.40 -6.68
CA THR A 91 3.81 4.63 -5.91
C THR A 91 2.67 4.42 -4.94
N ALA A 92 2.94 4.65 -3.66
CA ALA A 92 1.92 4.69 -2.61
C ALA A 92 2.08 5.99 -1.83
N VAL A 93 0.96 6.56 -1.45
CA VAL A 93 0.90 7.65 -0.48
C VAL A 93 0.27 7.07 0.77
N ALA A 94 0.95 7.22 1.90
CA ALA A 94 0.49 6.72 3.19
C ALA A 94 0.56 7.87 4.20
N TYR A 95 -0.48 7.96 5.03
CA TYR A 95 -0.58 8.91 6.12
C TYR A 95 -0.78 8.10 7.39
N SER A 96 -0.04 8.46 8.44
CA SER A 96 -0.34 8.01 9.79
C SER A 96 -0.93 9.20 10.53
N GLU A 97 -2.02 8.99 11.25
CA GLU A 97 -2.34 9.86 12.38
C GLU A 97 -1.47 9.42 13.58
N ASP A 98 -1.37 10.30 14.60
CA ASP A 98 -0.74 10.05 15.92
C ASP A 98 0.57 9.22 15.97
N ASP A 99 0.65 8.18 16.80
CA ASP A 99 1.80 7.27 16.97
C ASP A 99 1.62 5.90 16.31
N ASP A 100 0.63 5.78 15.43
CA ASP A 100 0.40 4.59 14.63
C ASP A 100 1.50 4.36 13.58
N THR A 101 1.49 3.18 12.97
CA THR A 101 2.39 2.85 11.87
C THR A 101 1.62 2.21 10.74
N VAL A 102 1.71 2.80 9.55
CA VAL A 102 1.16 2.26 8.32
C VAL A 102 2.30 2.02 7.32
N GLY A 103 2.17 1.03 6.46
CA GLY A 103 3.23 0.72 5.54
C GLY A 103 2.80 -0.12 4.34
N VAL A 104 3.76 -0.36 3.47
CA VAL A 104 3.65 -1.25 2.33
C VAL A 104 4.59 -2.41 2.54
N VAL A 105 4.05 -3.62 2.36
CA VAL A 105 4.80 -4.88 2.37
C VAL A 105 4.83 -5.43 0.95
N LEU A 106 6.02 -5.81 0.49
CA LEU A 106 6.28 -6.38 -0.83
C LEU A 106 6.96 -7.74 -0.70
N ASN A 107 6.64 -8.64 -1.64
CA ASN A 107 7.24 -9.97 -1.73
C ASN A 107 7.18 -10.77 -0.41
N LEU A 108 6.03 -10.72 0.28
CA LEU A 108 5.78 -11.52 1.48
C LEU A 108 5.77 -13.01 1.12
N SER A 109 6.79 -13.74 1.57
CA SER A 109 6.95 -15.17 1.29
C SER A 109 6.87 -16.05 2.55
N ALA A 110 7.11 -15.44 3.70
CA ALA A 110 6.91 -16.00 5.04
C ALA A 110 6.72 -14.84 6.02
N ALA A 111 6.29 -15.12 7.25
CA ALA A 111 6.05 -14.09 8.28
C ALA A 111 7.28 -13.21 8.57
N ASP A 112 8.50 -13.68 8.33
CA ASP A 112 9.74 -12.94 8.58
C ASP A 112 10.51 -12.58 7.30
N THR A 113 9.92 -12.86 6.12
CA THR A 113 10.61 -12.73 4.84
C THR A 113 9.81 -11.89 3.86
N TYR A 114 10.10 -10.59 3.88
CA TYR A 114 9.45 -9.56 3.07
C TYR A 114 10.34 -8.31 2.91
N TYR A 115 9.93 -7.39 2.02
CA TYR A 115 10.43 -6.01 2.00
C TYR A 115 9.35 -5.08 2.54
N GLY A 116 9.71 -4.16 3.43
CA GLY A 116 8.77 -3.24 4.08
C GLY A 116 9.20 -1.79 3.94
N MET A 117 8.23 -0.91 3.72
CA MET A 117 8.36 0.53 3.88
C MET A 117 7.29 0.99 4.86
N ALA A 118 7.65 1.74 5.89
CA ALA A 118 6.74 2.19 6.94
C ALA A 118 6.77 3.71 7.08
N VAL A 119 5.59 4.29 7.28
CA VAL A 119 5.38 5.62 7.83
C VAL A 119 5.03 5.42 9.29
N VAL A 120 5.90 5.89 10.17
CA VAL A 120 5.74 5.79 11.61
C VAL A 120 5.28 7.16 12.12
N GLY A 121 4.08 7.21 12.65
CA GLY A 121 3.54 8.33 13.40
C GLY A 121 4.40 8.64 14.63
N ALA A 122 4.33 9.88 15.09
CA ALA A 122 5.05 10.31 16.28
C ALA A 122 4.11 11.06 17.22
N ASN A 123 4.04 10.57 18.46
CA ASN A 123 3.32 11.26 19.54
C ASN A 123 4.07 12.53 19.99
N GLY A 124 3.63 13.70 19.54
CA GLY A 124 4.10 15.01 20.01
C GLY A 124 4.08 16.11 18.92
N GLU A 125 4.40 17.35 19.28
CA GLU A 125 4.77 18.41 18.31
C GLU A 125 6.10 18.03 17.64
N ALA A 126 6.10 17.03 16.76
CA ALA A 126 7.25 16.69 15.94
C ALA A 126 7.23 17.56 14.67
N PRO A 127 8.40 18.07 14.24
CA PRO A 127 8.47 18.91 13.04
C PRO A 127 7.96 18.10 11.84
N ASP A 128 7.12 18.72 11.04
CA ASP A 128 6.39 18.24 9.85
C ASP A 128 7.24 17.58 8.73
N GLY A 129 8.49 17.23 9.00
CA GLY A 129 9.44 16.68 8.04
C GLY A 129 9.91 17.68 6.97
N LEU A 130 9.39 18.91 6.94
CA LEU A 130 9.76 19.94 5.96
C LEU A 130 10.94 20.82 6.43
N THR A 131 11.37 20.68 7.68
CA THR A 131 12.35 21.59 8.31
C THR A 131 13.80 21.08 8.33
N TYR A 132 14.10 19.92 7.76
CA TYR A 132 15.48 19.42 7.63
C TYR A 132 15.78 18.99 6.18
N GLY A 133 16.02 19.99 5.33
CA GLY A 133 16.62 19.88 4.00
C GLY A 133 17.84 20.79 3.87
#